data_AF-A0A166FKG0-F1
#
_entry.id   AF-A0A166FKG0-F1
#
_cell.length_a   1.000
_cell.length_b   1.000
_cell.length_c   1.000
_cell.angle_alpha   90.00
_cell.angle_beta   90.00
_cell.angle_gamma   90.00
#
_symmetry.space_group_name_H-M   'P 1'
#
loop_
_entity.id
_entity.type
_entity.pdbx_description
1 polymer ?
#
loop_
_entity_poly.entity_id
_entity_poly.type
_entity_poly.pdbx_seq_one_letter_code
_entity_poly.pdbx_strand_id
1 'polypeptide(L)'
;MFAEDSPPLPWDRENAYKREAIELYYEAASGVRLSKKDSLRYFLEGTVGSHIESFDDDEKHADEYSVNDVNSNGQGRSKWIKVNEKRTLYDVLREPNFLIPGIPVFYVVSAKSSFYKKFKAGKWAPPP
;
A
#
# COMPACT_ATOMS: atom_id res chain seq x y z
N MET A 1 -4.42 11.85 -15.26
CA MET A 1 -5.27 12.21 -14.10
C MET A 1 -4.96 13.63 -13.61
N PHE A 2 -3.70 14.02 -13.48
CA PHE A 2 -3.31 15.36 -12.98
C PHE A 2 -2.44 16.13 -13.98
N ALA A 3 -2.61 15.88 -15.29
CA ALA A 3 -1.82 16.56 -16.31
C ALA A 3 -2.33 18.00 -16.50
N GLU A 4 -1.52 18.88 -17.10
CA GLU A 4 -1.85 20.29 -17.27
C GLU A 4 -3.08 20.53 -18.16
N ASP A 5 -3.31 19.63 -19.10
CA ASP A 5 -4.47 19.57 -20.00
C ASP A 5 -5.67 18.82 -19.40
N SER A 6 -5.54 18.26 -18.20
CA SER A 6 -6.64 17.56 -17.54
C SER A 6 -7.74 18.55 -17.11
N PRO A 7 -9.03 18.17 -17.20
CA PRO A 7 -10.11 19.00 -16.69
C PRO A 7 -9.90 19.37 -15.21
N PRO A 8 -10.35 20.55 -14.77
CA PRO A 8 -10.21 20.96 -13.39
C PRO A 8 -10.92 19.98 -12.45
N LEU A 9 -10.27 19.67 -11.34
CA LEU A 9 -10.83 18.79 -10.31
C LEU A 9 -11.88 19.59 -9.51
N PRO A 10 -13.18 19.22 -9.55
CA PRO A 10 -14.24 20.04 -8.96
C PRO A 10 -14.14 20.17 -7.43
N TRP A 11 -13.41 19.25 -6.79
CA TRP A 11 -13.14 19.26 -5.36
C TRP A 11 -11.86 20.03 -4.98
N ASP A 12 -10.96 20.31 -5.93
CA ASP A 12 -9.67 20.98 -5.67
C ASP A 12 -9.80 22.50 -5.84
N ARG A 13 -10.51 23.14 -4.91
CA ARG A 13 -10.77 24.59 -4.96
C ARG A 13 -9.49 25.43 -4.90
N GLU A 14 -8.43 24.90 -4.32
CA GLU A 14 -7.13 25.57 -4.17
C GLU A 14 -6.18 25.29 -5.36
N ASN A 15 -6.60 24.47 -6.33
CA ASN A 15 -5.78 24.03 -7.46
C ASN A 15 -4.41 23.46 -7.01
N ALA A 16 -4.43 22.72 -5.89
CA ALA A 16 -3.25 22.18 -5.24
C ALA A 16 -2.79 20.86 -5.86
N TYR A 17 -3.66 20.10 -6.53
CA TYR A 17 -3.40 18.77 -7.08
C TYR A 17 -2.95 18.84 -8.54
N LYS A 18 -1.75 19.41 -8.74
CA LYS A 18 -1.04 19.41 -10.03
C LYS A 18 0.04 18.35 -10.08
N ARG A 19 0.43 17.93 -11.29
CA ARG A 19 1.41 16.86 -11.52
C ARG A 19 2.69 17.00 -10.70
N GLU A 20 3.20 18.22 -10.60
CA GLU A 20 4.44 18.58 -9.92
C GLU A 20 4.31 18.68 -8.40
N ALA A 21 3.09 18.74 -7.88
CA ALA A 21 2.81 18.92 -6.45
C ALA A 21 2.34 17.63 -5.77
N ILE A 22 1.81 16.67 -6.52
CA ILE A 22 1.33 15.42 -5.96
C ILE A 22 2.48 14.47 -5.59
N GLU A 23 2.25 13.71 -4.53
CA GLU A 23 3.08 12.61 -4.10
C GLU A 23 2.20 11.37 -3.87
N LEU A 24 2.73 10.20 -4.19
CA LEU A 24 2.06 8.92 -4.03
C LEU A 24 2.54 8.20 -2.77
N TYR A 25 1.62 7.63 -2.00
CA TYR A 25 1.88 6.92 -0.75
C TYR A 25 1.09 5.61 -0.63
N TYR A 26 1.61 4.66 0.13
CA TYR A 26 0.86 3.53 0.68
C TYR A 26 1.00 3.47 2.20
N GLU A 27 0.07 2.79 2.87
CA GLU A 27 0.15 2.53 4.31
C GLU A 27 0.96 1.25 4.54
N ALA A 28 2.09 1.34 5.24
CA ALA A 28 2.83 0.16 5.69
C ALA A 28 2.10 -0.51 6.86
N ALA A 29 2.11 -1.85 6.86
CA ALA A 29 1.61 -2.70 7.94
C ALA A 29 0.08 -2.62 8.21
N SER A 30 -0.76 -2.47 7.19
CA SER A 30 -2.23 -2.47 7.37
C SER A 30 -2.89 -3.86 7.38
N GLY A 31 -2.14 -4.95 7.52
CA GLY A 31 -2.75 -6.29 7.62
C GLY A 31 -1.78 -7.44 7.89
N VAL A 32 -2.34 -8.58 8.28
CA VAL A 32 -1.61 -9.85 8.38
C VAL A 32 -1.44 -10.41 6.97
N ARG A 33 -0.21 -10.76 6.59
CA ARG A 33 0.07 -11.43 5.31
C ARG A 33 -0.67 -12.77 5.28
N LEU A 34 -1.41 -13.03 4.20
CA LEU A 34 -1.99 -14.35 3.96
C LEU A 34 -0.88 -15.38 3.73
N SER A 35 -1.03 -16.58 4.30
CA SER A 35 -0.16 -17.70 3.94
C SER A 35 -0.34 -18.02 2.45
N LYS A 36 0.66 -18.66 1.81
CA LYS A 36 0.54 -19.11 0.42
C LYS A 36 -0.70 -20.00 0.23
N LYS A 37 -0.99 -20.83 1.24
CA LYS A 37 -2.20 -21.66 1.30
C LYS A 37 -3.48 -20.82 1.32
N ASP A 38 -3.56 -19.79 2.15
CA ASP A 38 -4.73 -18.91 2.21
C ASP A 38 -4.93 -18.14 0.90
N SER A 39 -3.85 -17.60 0.31
CA SER A 39 -3.92 -16.91 -0.98
C SER A 39 -4.44 -17.82 -2.11
N LEU A 40 -3.94 -19.06 -2.17
CA LEU A 40 -4.40 -20.04 -3.16
C LEU A 40 -5.84 -20.47 -2.91
N ARG A 41 -6.24 -20.69 -1.65
CA ARG A 41 -7.63 -20.99 -1.29
C ARG A 41 -8.58 -19.91 -1.81
N TYR A 42 -8.29 -18.63 -1.55
CA TYR A 42 -9.13 -17.53 -2.03
C TYR A 42 -9.15 -17.42 -3.56
N PHE A 43 -8.01 -17.66 -4.22
CA PHE A 43 -7.95 -17.61 -5.69
C PHE A 43 -8.74 -18.74 -6.36
N LEU A 44 -8.75 -19.93 -5.75
CA LEU A 44 -9.42 -21.12 -6.26
C LEU A 44 -10.87 -21.26 -5.76
N GLU A 45 -11.32 -20.38 -4.88
CA GLU A 45 -12.68 -20.38 -4.34
C GLU A 45 -13.71 -20.34 -5.48
N GLY A 46 -14.69 -21.25 -5.45
CA GLY A 46 -15.68 -21.39 -6.52
C GLY A 46 -15.20 -22.15 -7.77
N THR A 47 -13.96 -22.64 -7.81
CA THR A 47 -13.44 -23.48 -8.89
C THR A 47 -13.28 -24.95 -8.46
N VAL A 48 -13.08 -25.86 -9.41
CA VAL A 48 -12.74 -27.27 -9.14
C VAL A 48 -11.46 -27.45 -8.33
N GLY A 49 -10.58 -26.44 -8.32
CA GLY A 49 -9.34 -26.43 -7.55
C GLY A 49 -9.51 -26.08 -6.07
N SER A 50 -10.72 -25.69 -5.63
CA SER A 50 -10.99 -25.33 -4.23
C SER A 50 -10.81 -26.49 -3.23
N HIS A 51 -10.76 -27.74 -3.69
CA HIS A 51 -10.59 -28.95 -2.87
C HIS A 51 -9.13 -29.45 -2.79
N ILE A 52 -8.17 -28.74 -3.39
CA ILE A 52 -6.75 -29.13 -3.35
C ILE A 52 -6.19 -28.73 -1.98
N GLU A 53 -6.09 -29.70 -1.08
CA GLU A 53 -5.51 -29.51 0.26
C GLU A 53 -3.99 -29.78 0.32
N SER A 54 -3.42 -30.42 -0.71
CA SER A 54 -1.99 -30.77 -0.78
C SER A 54 -1.19 -29.70 -1.50
N PHE A 55 -0.86 -28.63 -0.77
CA PHE A 55 0.31 -27.83 -1.12
C PHE A 55 1.40 -28.30 -0.15
N ASP A 56 2.29 -29.17 -0.61
CA ASP A 56 3.46 -29.58 0.17
C ASP A 56 4.19 -28.32 0.62
N ASP A 57 4.24 -28.18 1.94
CA ASP A 57 4.88 -27.08 2.62
C ASP A 57 6.36 -27.43 2.73
N ASP A 58 7.10 -27.22 1.64
CA ASP A 58 8.56 -27.15 1.70
C ASP A 58 8.96 -25.85 2.41
N GLU A 59 8.63 -25.76 3.71
CA GLU A 59 9.10 -24.75 4.65
C GLU A 59 10.61 -24.92 4.87
N LYS A 60 11.42 -24.46 3.90
CA LYS A 60 12.84 -24.16 4.12
C LYS A 60 13.29 -22.83 3.56
N HIS A 61 12.35 -21.91 3.39
CA HIS A 61 12.64 -20.46 3.39
C HIS A 61 11.54 -19.75 4.18
N ALA A 62 11.35 -20.18 5.44
CA ALA A 62 11.03 -19.22 6.48
C ALA A 62 12.26 -18.33 6.61
N ASP A 63 12.43 -17.39 5.67
CA ASP A 63 13.27 -16.25 5.96
C ASP A 63 12.60 -15.59 7.17
N GLU A 64 13.29 -15.75 8.29
CA GLU A 64 13.09 -15.15 9.59
C GLU A 64 13.15 -13.61 9.44
N TYR A 65 12.27 -13.02 8.65
CA TYR A 65 12.01 -11.60 8.69
C TYR A 65 11.08 -11.38 9.87
N SER A 66 11.72 -11.42 11.04
CA SER A 66 11.24 -10.94 12.31
C SER A 66 10.26 -9.79 12.10
N VAL A 67 8.98 -10.05 12.36
CA VAL A 67 7.95 -9.02 12.47
C VAL A 67 8.31 -8.01 13.58
N ASN A 68 9.35 -8.30 14.39
CA ASN A 68 9.87 -7.42 15.41
C ASN A 68 10.76 -6.28 14.88
N ASP A 69 11.16 -6.28 13.60
CA ASP A 69 12.00 -5.18 13.07
C ASP A 69 11.20 -3.97 12.57
N VAL A 70 9.88 -4.09 12.44
CA VAL A 70 9.01 -2.93 12.15
C VAL A 70 8.55 -2.25 13.44
N ASN A 71 8.59 -2.95 14.58
CA ASN A 71 8.26 -2.39 15.90
C ASN A 71 9.46 -1.75 16.62
N SER A 72 10.64 -1.73 15.99
CA SER A 72 11.87 -1.18 16.54
C SER A 72 12.35 0.06 15.77
N ASN A 73 11.46 0.98 15.41
CA ASN A 73 11.86 2.26 14.83
C ASN A 73 11.01 3.40 15.38
N GLY A 74 11.29 3.76 16.64
CA GLY A 74 11.22 5.09 17.22
C GLY A 74 9.93 5.90 17.03
N GLN A 75 9.40 6.41 18.14
CA GLN A 75 8.55 7.60 18.18
C GLN A 75 8.91 8.61 17.05
N GLY A 76 8.15 8.61 15.94
CA GLY A 76 8.28 9.64 14.90
C GLY A 76 8.26 9.20 13.42
N ARG A 77 8.38 7.91 13.05
CA ARG A 77 8.26 7.52 11.63
C ARG A 77 6.79 7.30 11.22
N SER A 78 6.37 8.06 10.22
CA SER A 78 5.02 7.99 9.63
C SER A 78 4.78 6.62 9.00
N LYS A 79 3.61 6.00 9.26
CA LYS A 79 3.14 4.76 8.61
C LYS A 79 3.00 4.87 7.08
N TRP A 80 3.06 6.09 6.55
CA TRP A 80 2.94 6.40 5.13
C TRP A 80 4.28 6.25 4.41
N ILE A 81 4.38 5.26 3.53
CA ILE A 81 5.56 5.03 2.69
C ILE A 81 5.36 5.73 1.35
N LYS A 82 6.29 6.62 0.99
CA LYS A 82 6.28 7.34 -0.29
C LYS A 82 6.67 6.39 -1.42
N VAL A 83 5.88 6.36 -2.49
CA VAL A 83 6.15 5.58 -3.70
C VAL A 83 6.98 6.41 -4.67
N ASN A 84 7.99 5.78 -5.27
CA ASN A 84 8.67 6.34 -6.43
C ASN A 84 7.83 6.04 -7.69
N GLU A 85 7.21 7.08 -8.25
CA GLU A 85 6.30 6.99 -9.40
C GLU A 85 6.99 6.52 -10.70
N LYS A 86 8.32 6.43 -10.74
CA LYS A 86 9.06 5.84 -11.88
C LYS A 86 9.07 4.31 -11.85
N ARG A 87 8.62 3.68 -10.76
CA ARG A 87 8.59 2.22 -10.62
C ARG A 87 7.33 1.65 -11.24
N THR A 88 7.42 0.40 -11.68
CA THR A 88 6.22 -0.33 -12.08
C THR A 88 5.39 -0.69 -10.86
N LEU A 89 4.08 -0.86 -11.06
CA LEU A 89 3.20 -1.37 -10.01
C LEU A 89 3.70 -2.72 -9.49
N TYR A 90 4.12 -3.63 -10.38
CA TYR A 90 4.69 -4.92 -10.00
C TYR A 90 5.87 -4.79 -9.03
N ASP A 91 6.81 -3.88 -9.31
CA ASP A 91 7.97 -3.66 -8.44
C ASP A 91 7.60 -3.15 -7.06
N VAL A 92 6.51 -2.37 -6.95
CA VAL A 92 6.01 -1.86 -5.68
C VAL A 92 5.24 -2.94 -4.92
N LEU A 93 4.38 -3.70 -5.61
CA LEU A 93 3.57 -4.75 -5.00
C LEU A 93 4.39 -5.95 -4.51
N ARG A 94 5.55 -6.22 -5.13
CA ARG A 94 6.42 -7.33 -4.71
C ARG A 94 7.28 -7.04 -3.49
N GLU A 95 7.28 -5.80 -2.97
CA GLU A 95 8.12 -5.47 -1.82
C GLU A 95 7.65 -6.21 -0.56
N PRO A 96 8.57 -6.74 0.26
CA PRO A 96 8.20 -7.55 1.43
C PRO A 96 7.39 -6.77 2.48
N ASN A 97 7.56 -5.44 2.54
CA ASN A 97 6.85 -4.53 3.43
C ASN A 97 5.54 -3.98 2.82
N PHE A 98 5.21 -4.35 1.58
CA PHE A 98 3.97 -3.98 0.91
C PHE A 98 2.90 -5.06 1.15
N LEU A 99 2.28 -4.99 2.32
CA LEU A 99 1.15 -5.85 2.68
C LEU A 99 -0.15 -5.06 2.53
N ILE A 100 -0.87 -5.26 1.42
CA ILE A 100 -2.23 -4.72 1.28
C ILE A 100 -3.25 -5.86 1.34
N PRO A 101 -4.15 -5.87 2.33
CA PRO A 101 -5.29 -6.78 2.31
C PRO A 101 -6.24 -6.39 1.17
N GLY A 102 -6.52 -7.32 0.26
CA GLY A 102 -7.50 -7.12 -0.82
C GLY A 102 -6.97 -6.31 -2.00
N ILE A 103 -7.60 -5.18 -2.30
CA ILE A 103 -7.30 -4.35 -3.49
C ILE A 103 -6.18 -3.35 -3.12
N PRO A 104 -5.08 -3.25 -3.90
CA PRO A 104 -4.04 -2.26 -3.65
C PRO A 104 -4.58 -0.82 -3.57
N VAL A 105 -4.39 -0.16 -2.42
CA VAL A 105 -4.78 1.23 -2.20
C VAL A 105 -3.54 2.11 -2.16
N PHE A 106 -3.55 3.16 -2.99
CA PHE A 106 -2.57 4.22 -2.96
C PHE A 106 -3.24 5.56 -2.66
N TYR A 107 -2.54 6.39 -1.90
CA TYR A 107 -2.99 7.73 -1.51
C TYR A 107 -2.20 8.76 -2.31
N VAL A 108 -2.92 9.60 -3.05
CA VAL A 108 -2.35 10.75 -3.74
C VAL A 108 -2.54 11.98 -2.84
N VAL A 109 -1.45 12.64 -2.47
CA VAL A 109 -1.50 13.81 -1.59
C VAL A 109 -0.70 14.94 -2.22
N SER A 110 -1.28 16.14 -2.31
CA SER A 110 -0.54 17.32 -2.75
C SER A 110 0.35 17.88 -1.64
N ALA A 111 1.64 18.03 -1.91
CA ALA A 111 2.59 18.70 -1.04
C ALA A 111 2.29 20.20 -0.84
N LYS A 112 1.49 20.80 -1.73
CA LYS A 112 1.03 22.20 -1.61
C LYS A 112 -0.25 22.35 -0.78
N SER A 113 -0.97 21.27 -0.52
CA SER A 113 -2.20 21.31 0.28
C SER A 113 -1.90 21.57 1.76
N SER A 114 -2.75 22.36 2.42
CA SER A 114 -2.74 22.52 3.88
C SER A 114 -2.85 21.19 4.63
N PHE A 115 -3.49 20.19 4.02
CA PHE A 115 -3.63 18.83 4.56
C PHE A 115 -2.29 18.07 4.67
N TYR A 116 -1.30 18.39 3.82
CA TYR A 116 -0.04 17.63 3.73
C TYR A 116 0.67 17.50 5.08
N LYS A 117 0.70 18.59 5.86
CA LYS A 117 1.32 18.59 7.20
C LYS A 117 0.64 17.62 8.16
N LYS A 118 -0.70 17.53 8.11
CA LYS A 118 -1.48 16.59 8.92
C LYS A 118 -1.22 15.14 8.50
N PHE A 119 -1.18 14.89 7.19
CA PHE A 119 -0.89 13.58 6.61
C PHE A 119 0.50 13.07 7.01
N LYS A 120 1.55 13.87 6.77
CA LYS A 120 2.94 13.50 7.09
C LYS A 120 3.17 13.30 8.58
N ALA A 121 2.47 14.04 9.43
CA ALA A 121 2.50 13.85 10.88
C ALA A 121 1.83 12.55 11.36
N GLY A 122 1.24 11.74 10.47
CA GLY A 122 0.53 10.51 10.82
C GLY A 122 -0.80 10.76 11.56
N LYS A 123 -1.31 12.00 11.54
CA LYS A 123 -2.53 12.43 12.26
C LYS A 123 -3.80 12.26 11.44
N TRP A 124 -3.77 11.40 10.44
CA TRP A 124 -4.90 11.08 9.57
C TRP A 124 -4.90 9.58 9.26
N ALA A 125 -6.11 9.03 9.20
CA ALA A 125 -6.38 7.66 8.79
C ALA A 125 -7.52 7.70 7.75
N PRO A 126 -7.55 6.73 6.81
CA PRO A 126 -8.65 6.60 5.87
C PRO A 126 -9.97 6.40 6.61
N PRO A 127 -11.10 6.89 6.05
CA PRO A 127 -12.43 6.54 6.55
C PRO A 127 -12.66 5.03 6.53
N PRO A 128 -13.50 4.49 7.43
CA PRO A 128 -13.89 3.08 7.43
C PRO A 128 -14.72 2.70 6.18
#